data_AF-A0A834LSE1-F1
#
_entry.id   AF-A0A834LSE1-F1
#
_cell.length_a   1.000
_cell.length_b   1.000
_cell.length_c   1.000
_cell.angle_alpha   90.00
_cell.angle_beta   90.00
_cell.angle_gamma   90.00
#
_symmetry.space_group_name_H-M   'P 1'
#
loop_
_entity.id
_entity.type
_entity.pdbx_description
1 polymer ?
#
loop_
_entity_poly.entity_id
_entity_poly.type
_entity_poly.pdbx_seq_one_letter_code
_entity_poly.pdbx_strand_id
1 'polypeptide(L)'
;MNDSLEKFASSDHKKRSLGLKKLLEIDMGITKGIEYLHEGCDHQILHFDINPHNILLDDNLNPKILDFGQAELCSKEQSVVSMTTARGTIGYIAPEVGEELGIHIQDEGDAKIAKKS
;
A
#
# COMPACT_ATOMS: atom_id res chain seq x y z
N MET A 1 -11.87 -10.73 15.60
CA MET A 1 -10.76 -9.78 15.78
C MET A 1 -10.27 -9.49 14.37
N ASN A 2 -10.45 -8.26 13.90
CA ASN A 2 -10.03 -7.86 12.56
C ASN A 2 -8.50 -7.86 12.52
N ASP A 3 -7.89 -8.49 11.51
CA ASP A 3 -6.44 -8.55 11.32
C ASP A 3 -6.07 -7.91 9.98
N SER A 4 -4.80 -7.51 9.85
CA SER A 4 -4.28 -6.92 8.63
C SER A 4 -4.25 -7.93 7.48
N LEU A 5 -4.28 -7.42 6.24
CA LEU A 5 -4.13 -8.20 5.03
C LEU A 5 -2.78 -8.92 5.01
N GLU A 6 -1.73 -8.32 5.57
CA GLU A 6 -0.43 -8.96 5.75
C GLU A 6 -0.52 -10.24 6.59
N LYS A 7 -1.09 -10.16 7.80
CA LYS A 7 -1.27 -11.34 8.67
C LYS A 7 -2.16 -12.39 8.00
N PHE A 8 -3.18 -11.94 7.28
CA PHE A 8 -4.03 -12.82 6.50
C PHE A 8 -3.23 -13.57 5.42
N ALA A 9 -2.38 -12.88 4.67
CA ALA A 9 -1.56 -13.45 3.61
C ALA A 9 -0.49 -14.43 4.13
N SER A 10 0.09 -14.16 5.30
CA SER A 10 1.04 -15.04 5.98
C SER A 10 0.40 -16.29 6.59
N SER A 11 -0.94 -16.32 6.73
CA SER A 11 -1.66 -17.47 7.27
C SER A 11 -1.94 -18.51 6.18
N ASP A 12 -0.99 -19.44 6.03
CA ASP A 12 -0.91 -20.46 4.99
C ASP A 12 -2.15 -21.39 4.89
N HIS A 13 -2.93 -21.50 5.97
CA HIS A 13 -4.18 -22.26 6.01
C HIS A 13 -5.39 -21.46 5.51
N LYS A 14 -5.50 -20.17 5.82
CA LYS A 14 -6.65 -19.34 5.37
C LYS A 14 -6.54 -19.04 3.88
N LYS A 15 -5.33 -18.76 3.38
CA LYS A 15 -5.07 -18.51 1.96
C LYS A 15 -5.43 -19.70 1.08
N ARG A 16 -5.05 -20.93 1.48
CA ARG A 16 -5.38 -22.16 0.72
C ARG A 16 -6.87 -22.50 0.71
N SER A 17 -7.61 -22.05 1.73
CA SER A 17 -9.07 -22.21 1.79
C SER A 17 -9.85 -21.18 0.98
N LEU A 18 -9.21 -20.04 0.64
CA LEU A 18 -9.86 -18.97 -0.09
C LEU A 18 -9.83 -19.24 -1.59
N GLY A 19 -11.00 -19.27 -2.23
CA GLY A 19 -11.09 -19.32 -3.68
C GLY A 19 -10.61 -18.02 -4.33
N LEU A 20 -10.10 -18.11 -5.56
CA LEU A 20 -9.67 -16.95 -6.37
C LEU A 20 -10.72 -15.83 -6.42
N LYS A 21 -12.00 -16.20 -6.47
CA LYS A 21 -13.12 -15.25 -6.44
C LYS A 21 -13.04 -14.31 -5.23
N LYS A 22 -12.76 -14.84 -4.03
CA LYS A 22 -12.72 -14.01 -2.82
C LYS A 22 -11.49 -13.11 -2.77
N LEU A 23 -10.37 -13.55 -3.33
CA LEU A 23 -9.18 -12.71 -3.51
C LEU A 23 -9.48 -11.53 -4.43
N LEU A 24 -10.19 -11.77 -5.54
CA LEU A 24 -10.63 -10.71 -6.44
C LEU A 24 -11.61 -9.74 -5.76
N GLU A 25 -12.52 -10.23 -4.91
CA GLU A 25 -13.41 -9.36 -4.13
C GLU A 25 -12.63 -8.45 -3.16
N ILE A 26 -11.58 -8.97 -2.52
CA ILE A 26 -10.70 -8.18 -1.65
C ILE A 26 -9.95 -7.14 -2.48
N ASP A 27 -9.33 -7.53 -3.58
CA ASP A 27 -8.60 -6.63 -4.48
C ASP A 27 -9.49 -5.50 -5.02
N MET A 28 -10.70 -5.84 -5.47
CA MET A 28 -11.71 -4.86 -5.89
C MET A 28 -12.09 -3.91 -4.75
N GLY A 29 -12.22 -4.41 -3.52
CA GLY A 29 -12.53 -3.57 -2.37
C GLY A 29 -11.42 -2.58 -2.04
N ILE A 30 -10.15 -3.00 -2.11
CA ILE A 30 -8.98 -2.13 -1.91
C ILE A 30 -8.96 -1.05 -2.98
N THR A 31 -9.12 -1.46 -4.24
CA THR A 31 -9.14 -0.55 -5.40
C THR A 31 -10.22 0.51 -5.26
N LYS A 32 -11.44 0.13 -4.88
CA LYS A 32 -12.54 1.07 -4.60
C LYS A 32 -12.25 2.00 -3.43
N GLY A 33 -11.57 1.51 -2.39
CA GLY A 33 -11.12 2.34 -1.28
C GLY A 33 -10.16 3.43 -1.75
N ILE A 34 -9.17 3.06 -2.56
CA ILE A 34 -8.19 4.01 -3.12
C ILE A 34 -8.87 5.00 -4.07
N GLU A 35 -9.74 4.53 -4.96
CA GLU A 35 -10.54 5.37 -5.85
C GLU A 35 -11.37 6.38 -5.06
N TYR A 36 -12.00 5.96 -3.96
CA TYR A 36 -12.77 6.87 -3.10
C TYR A 36 -11.89 7.94 -2.47
N LEU A 37 -10.68 7.59 -2.00
CA LEU A 37 -9.73 8.56 -1.46
C LEU A 37 -9.32 9.61 -2.50
N HIS A 38 -9.09 9.18 -3.75
CA HIS A 38 -8.59 10.07 -4.78
C HIS A 38 -9.70 10.94 -5.40
N GLU A 39 -10.85 10.35 -5.69
CA GLU A 39 -11.90 10.98 -6.51
C GLU A 39 -13.22 11.15 -5.77
N GLY A 40 -13.51 10.28 -4.80
CA GLY A 40 -14.79 10.23 -4.08
C GLY A 40 -14.95 11.26 -2.96
N CYS A 41 -13.84 11.74 -2.39
CA CYS A 41 -13.83 12.80 -1.37
C CYS A 41 -13.93 14.21 -1.99
N ASP A 42 -14.33 15.21 -1.20
CA ASP A 42 -14.37 16.61 -1.65
C ASP A 42 -12.97 17.12 -2.05
N HIS A 43 -11.95 16.71 -1.29
CA HIS A 43 -10.53 16.92 -1.60
C HIS A 43 -9.90 15.57 -1.93
N GLN A 44 -8.90 15.56 -2.81
CA GLN A 44 -8.12 14.36 -3.06
C GLN A 44 -7.31 14.03 -1.81
N ILE A 45 -7.35 12.77 -1.37
CA ILE A 45 -6.59 12.29 -0.22
C ILE A 45 -5.45 11.41 -0.70
N LEU A 46 -4.22 11.91 -0.63
CA LEU A 46 -3.02 11.11 -0.88
C LEU A 46 -2.62 10.40 0.40
N HIS A 47 -2.72 9.06 0.42
CA HIS A 47 -2.47 8.30 1.66
C HIS A 47 -0.97 8.16 2.00
N PHE A 48 -0.11 8.07 0.97
CA PHE A 48 1.34 7.82 1.04
C PHE A 48 1.83 6.52 1.72
N ASP A 49 0.98 5.80 2.44
CA ASP A 49 1.36 4.54 3.10
C ASP A 49 0.38 3.38 2.87
N ILE A 50 -0.03 3.17 1.62
CA ILE A 50 -0.84 2.01 1.23
C ILE A 50 0.06 0.77 1.20
N ASN A 51 -0.16 -0.14 2.14
CA ASN A 51 0.55 -1.40 2.23
C ASN A 51 -0.33 -2.48 2.92
N PRO A 52 0.02 -3.77 2.86
CA PRO A 52 -0.77 -4.85 3.48
C PRO A 52 -0.93 -4.77 5.02
N HIS A 53 -0.07 -4.06 5.74
CA HIS A 53 -0.25 -3.80 7.18
C HIS A 53 -1.41 -2.82 7.42
N ASN A 54 -1.56 -1.83 6.55
CA ASN A 54 -2.56 -0.76 6.62
C ASN A 54 -3.88 -1.10 5.92
N ILE A 55 -4.07 -2.34 5.47
CA ILE A 55 -5.37 -2.86 5.01
C ILE A 55 -5.92 -3.81 6.06
N LEU A 56 -7.03 -3.44 6.71
CA LEU A 56 -7.74 -4.30 7.66
C LEU A 56 -8.82 -5.11 6.95
N LEU A 57 -8.93 -6.39 7.28
CA LEU A 57 -10.05 -7.23 6.84
C LEU A 57 -11.06 -7.36 7.98
N ASP A 58 -12.32 -7.01 7.70
CA ASP A 58 -13.41 -7.27 8.64
C ASP A 58 -13.84 -8.75 8.64
N ASP A 59 -14.81 -9.10 9.49
CA ASP A 59 -15.30 -10.48 9.63
C ASP A 59 -15.89 -11.06 8.32
N ASN A 60 -16.29 -10.21 7.36
CA ASN A 60 -16.77 -10.60 6.04
C ASN A 60 -15.66 -10.57 4.96
N LEU A 61 -14.41 -10.35 5.39
CA LEU A 61 -13.24 -10.12 4.55
C LEU A 61 -13.44 -8.95 3.58
N ASN A 62 -14.15 -7.90 4.00
CA ASN A 62 -14.13 -6.63 3.29
C ASN A 62 -12.90 -5.84 3.73
N PRO A 63 -12.10 -5.31 2.78
CA PRO A 63 -10.93 -4.50 3.10
C PRO A 63 -11.33 -3.09 3.56
N LYS A 64 -10.54 -2.55 4.48
CA LYS A 64 -10.62 -1.17 4.97
C LYS A 64 -9.22 -0.58 5.03
N ILE A 65 -9.04 0.59 4.41
CA ILE A 65 -7.79 1.33 4.46
C ILE A 65 -7.68 1.99 5.84
N LEU A 66 -6.53 1.84 6.48
CA LEU A 66 -6.19 2.39 7.80
C LEU A 66 -4.92 3.25 7.71
N ASP A 67 -4.68 3.97 8.80
CA ASP A 67 -3.47 4.77 9.06
C ASP A 67 -3.25 5.95 8.11
N PHE A 68 -4.07 6.98 8.29
CA PHE A 68 -3.94 8.26 7.61
C PHE A 68 -2.88 9.18 8.25
N GLY A 69 -2.00 8.67 9.12
CA GLY A 69 -0.99 9.47 9.82
C GLY A 69 -0.04 10.21 8.88
N GLN A 70 0.18 9.66 7.68
CA GLN A 70 1.03 10.25 6.64
C GLN A 70 0.24 10.95 5.53
N ALA A 71 -1.09 10.91 5.57
CA ALA A 71 -1.94 11.34 4.48
C ALA A 71 -1.97 12.86 4.31
N GLU A 72 -2.28 13.32 3.09
CA GLU A 72 -2.37 14.73 2.74
C GLU A 72 -3.64 15.02 1.95
N LEU A 73 -4.23 16.19 2.22
CA LEU A 73 -5.36 16.72 1.46
C LEU A 73 -4.85 17.61 0.34
N CYS A 74 -5.21 17.30 -0.89
CA CYS A 74 -4.80 18.01 -2.08
C CYS A 74 -6.03 18.54 -2.83
N SER A 75 -5.83 19.65 -3.55
CA SER A 75 -6.84 20.14 -4.49
C SER A 75 -6.89 19.19 -5.69
N LYS A 76 -8.10 18.91 -6.20
CA LYS A 76 -8.28 18.00 -7.35
C LYS A 76 -7.71 18.56 -8.65
N GLU A 77 -7.46 19.87 -8.69
CA GLU A 77 -6.87 20.57 -9.82
C GLU A 77 -5.34 20.50 -9.84
N GLN A 78 -4.71 20.07 -8.75
CA GLN A 78 -3.25 19.93 -8.67
C GLN A 78 -2.79 18.63 -9.33
N SER A 79 -1.94 18.74 -10.34
CA SER A 79 -1.32 17.58 -11.01
C SER A 79 0.00 17.14 -10.38
N VAL A 80 0.59 17.99 -9.53
CA VAL A 80 1.88 17.74 -8.86
C VAL A 80 1.79 18.23 -7.42
N VAL A 81 2.29 17.41 -6.50
CA VAL A 81 2.40 17.74 -5.07
C VAL A 81 3.87 17.74 -4.70
N SER A 82 4.34 18.81 -4.07
CA SER A 82 5.72 18.89 -3.57
C SER A 82 5.79 18.28 -2.19
N MET A 83 6.68 17.30 -2.01
CA MET A 83 6.91 16.65 -0.72
C MET A 83 8.15 17.23 -0.04
N THR A 84 8.03 17.64 1.22
CA THR A 84 9.18 18.13 2.00
C THR A 84 9.98 17.02 2.67
N THR A 85 9.45 15.80 2.72
CA THR A 85 10.04 14.66 3.41
C THR A 85 9.51 13.34 2.83
N ALA A 86 10.32 12.30 2.85
CA ALA A 86 9.90 10.95 2.47
C ALA A 86 8.76 10.48 3.37
N ARG A 87 7.70 9.95 2.78
CA ARG A 87 6.60 9.30 3.49
C ARG A 87 6.35 7.92 2.88
N GLY A 88 5.84 7.02 3.71
CA GLY A 88 5.50 5.65 3.32
C GLY A 88 6.45 4.60 3.90
N THR A 89 6.05 3.34 3.73
CA THR A 89 6.80 2.17 4.18
C THR A 89 7.75 1.68 3.09
N ILE A 90 9.03 1.47 3.45
CA ILE A 90 10.06 0.91 2.54
C ILE A 90 9.57 -0.40 1.90
N GLY A 91 9.77 -0.54 0.59
CA GLY A 91 9.24 -1.67 -0.21
C GLY A 91 7.86 -1.41 -0.82
N TYR A 92 7.15 -0.38 -0.37
CA TYR A 92 5.86 0.07 -0.94
C TYR A 92 5.90 1.53 -1.44
N ILE A 93 7.02 2.23 -1.24
CA ILE A 93 7.25 3.59 -1.76
C ILE A 93 7.45 3.50 -3.29
N ALA A 94 6.74 4.35 -4.02
CA ALA A 94 6.91 4.47 -5.47
C ALA A 94 8.32 4.97 -5.83
N PRO A 95 8.95 4.47 -6.90
CA PRO A 95 10.35 4.75 -7.21
C PRO A 95 10.64 6.25 -7.38
N GLU A 96 9.74 7.00 -8.01
CA GLU A 96 9.87 8.44 -8.21
C GLU A 96 9.95 9.21 -6.88
N VAL A 97 9.29 8.73 -5.82
CA VAL A 97 9.34 9.33 -4.47
C VAL A 97 10.65 8.99 -3.77
N GLY A 98 11.17 7.78 -3.96
CA GLY A 98 12.46 7.35 -3.40
C GLY A 98 13.66 8.05 -4.05
N GLU A 99 13.62 8.21 -5.37
CA GLU A 99 14.67 8.86 -6.17
C GLU A 99 14.81 10.36 -5.83
N GLU A 100 13.69 11.07 -5.66
CA GLU A 100 13.68 12.50 -5.32
C GLU A 100 14.35 12.80 -3.96
N LEU A 101 14.49 11.78 -3.11
CA LEU A 101 14.95 11.91 -1.73
C LEU A 101 16.30 11.23 -1.46
N GLY A 102 16.96 10.70 -2.49
CA GLY A 102 18.26 10.02 -2.36
C GLY A 102 18.19 8.72 -1.57
N ILE A 103 16.99 8.14 -1.40
CA ILE A 103 16.81 6.81 -0.79
C ILE A 103 17.10 5.79 -1.89
N HIS A 104 18.25 5.13 -1.81
CA HIS A 104 18.57 4.03 -2.71
C HIS A 104 17.73 2.81 -2.31
N ILE A 105 16.56 2.64 -2.95
CA ILE A 105 15.75 1.44 -2.82
C ILE A 105 16.55 0.31 -3.47
N GLN A 106 17.26 -0.48 -2.66
CA GLN A 106 17.92 -1.68 -3.15
C GLN A 106 16.83 -2.70 -3.46
N ASP A 107 16.64 -3.02 -4.74
CA ASP A 107 15.88 -4.21 -5.14
C ASP A 107 16.48 -5.43 -4.43
N GLU A 108 15.75 -6.02 -3.49
CA GLU A 108 16.05 -7.37 -3.00
C GLU A 108 15.68 -8.38 -4.10
N GLY A 109 16.52 -8.43 -5.13
CA GLY A 109 16.30 -9.25 -6.32
C GLY A 109 17.57 -9.34 -7.15
N ASP A 110 18.63 -9.92 -6.58
CA ASP A 110 19.49 -10.92 -7.24
C ASP A 110 20.76 -11.19 -6.44
N ALA A 111 20.96 -12.45 -6.07
CA ALA A 111 22.24 -12.94 -5.59
C ALA A 111 23.31 -12.80 -6.69
N LYS A 112 24.42 -12.10 -6.42
CA LYS A 112 25.71 -12.40 -7.05
C LYS A 112 26.84 -12.49 -6.03
N ILE A 113 27.28 -13.73 -5.88
CA ILE A 113 28.55 -14.16 -5.29
C ILE A 113 29.71 -13.56 -6.12
N ALA A 114 30.83 -13.31 -5.42
CA ALA A 114 32.19 -12.97 -5.89
C ALA A 114 32.44 -11.46 -6.14
N LYS A 115 33.52 -10.85 -5.62
CA LYS A 115 34.87 -11.38 -5.39
C LYS A 115 35.49 -10.80 -4.11
N LYS A 116 36.19 -11.65 -3.36
CA LYS A 116 37.23 -11.26 -2.40
C LYS A 116 38.52 -11.94 -2.85
N SER A 117 39.62 -11.18 -2.78
CA SER A 117 40.99 -11.43 -3.26
C SER A 117 41.31 -10.73 -4.57
#